data_AF-A0A9N8EJB8-F1
#
_entry.id   AF-A0A9N8EJB8-F1
#
_cell.length_a   1.000
_cell.length_b   1.000
_cell.length_c   1.000
_cell.angle_alpha   90.00
_cell.angle_beta   90.00
_cell.angle_gamma   90.00
#
_symmetry.space_group_name_H-M   'P 1'
#
loop_
_entity.id
_entity.type
_entity.pdbx_description
1 polymer ?
#
loop_
_entity_poly.entity_id
_entity_poly.type
_entity_poly.pdbx_seq_one_letter_code
_entity_poly.pdbx_strand_id
1 'polypeptide(L)'
;MMKNRELTVWITEQRTNYEQRTNYLYYQPGITKVVVWSDGILVNAVQFHAEAGFVTQIYGIPVKDYKPTEFEAGPGFRLAGIHGRFGDSIDKLGFSFATCDKTTKETDTADSMVEFLTTH
;
A
#
# COMPACT_ATOMS: atom_id res chain seq x y z
N MET A 1 -18.46 -9.40 -5.54
CA MET A 1 -17.50 -10.13 -6.39
C MET A 1 -16.66 -9.09 -7.13
N MET A 2 -15.54 -8.64 -6.57
CA MET A 2 -14.71 -7.59 -7.18
C MET A 2 -13.58 -8.24 -7.97
N LYS A 3 -13.47 -7.87 -9.26
CA LYS A 3 -12.40 -8.30 -10.16
C LYS A 3 -11.06 -7.73 -9.67
N ASN A 4 -10.10 -8.60 -9.39
CA ASN A 4 -8.69 -8.22 -9.25
C ASN A 4 -8.28 -7.42 -10.49
N ARG A 5 -7.90 -6.15 -10.31
CA ARG A 5 -7.24 -5.39 -11.38
C ARG A 5 -5.77 -5.80 -11.36
N GLU A 6 -5.45 -6.85 -12.10
CA GLU A 6 -4.07 -7.24 -12.38
C GLU A 6 -3.43 -6.12 -13.22
N LEU A 7 -2.40 -5.48 -12.67
CA LEU A 7 -1.49 -4.63 -13.44
C LEU A 7 -0.45 -5.55 -14.06
N THR A 8 -0.65 -5.91 -15.32
CA THR A 8 0.35 -6.65 -16.10
C THR A 8 1.45 -5.70 -16.52
N VAL A 9 2.63 -5.80 -15.89
CA VAL A 9 3.85 -5.16 -16.36
C VAL A 9 4.67 -6.22 -17.10
N TRP A 10 4.90 -6.01 -18.41
CA TRP A 10 5.72 -6.90 -19.22
C TRP A 10 7.19 -6.59 -18.99
N ILE A 11 7.85 -7.33 -18.10
CA ILE A 11 9.32 -7.31 -18.01
C ILE A 11 9.82 -8.55 -18.74
N THR A 12 10.40 -8.36 -19.93
CA THR A 12 11.04 -9.43 -20.68
C THR A 12 12.50 -9.53 -20.23
N GLU A 13 12.81 -10.49 -19.37
CA GLU A 13 14.19 -10.81 -19.02
C GLU A 13 14.73 -11.81 -20.06
N GLN A 14 15.56 -11.33 -21.00
CA GLN A 14 16.24 -12.19 -21.97
C GLN A 14 17.41 -12.90 -21.30
N ARG A 15 17.15 -14.05 -20.68
CA ARG A 15 18.19 -15.07 -20.45
C ARG A 15 18.00 -16.21 -21.44
N THR A 16 19.12 -16.62 -22.02
CA THR A 16 19.22 -17.73 -22.95
C THR A 16 18.62 -19.01 -22.34
N ASN A 17 17.60 -19.53 -23.03
CA ASN A 17 16.78 -20.73 -22.81
C ASN A 17 15.32 -20.46 -22.37
N TYR A 18 14.43 -20.94 -23.23
CA TYR A 18 12.99 -20.72 -23.29
C TYR A 18 12.23 -21.29 -22.06
N GLU A 19 12.17 -20.52 -20.98
CA GLU A 19 11.09 -20.65 -19.99
C GLU A 19 10.47 -19.26 -19.77
N GLN A 20 9.34 -18.98 -20.43
CA GLN A 20 8.57 -17.77 -20.18
C GLN A 20 7.93 -17.87 -18.81
N ARG A 21 8.51 -17.22 -17.80
CA ARG A 21 7.87 -17.04 -16.49
C ARG A 21 7.22 -15.66 -16.45
N THR A 22 5.89 -15.63 -16.53
CA THR A 22 5.12 -14.42 -16.24
C THR A 22 5.20 -14.14 -14.74
N ASN A 23 6.05 -13.20 -14.35
CA ASN A 23 6.11 -12.72 -12.98
C ASN A 23 5.00 -11.69 -12.76
N TYR A 24 3.93 -12.10 -12.10
CA TYR A 24 2.90 -11.17 -11.62
C TYR A 24 3.46 -10.34 -10.47
N LEU A 25 3.87 -9.10 -10.75
CA LEU A 25 4.13 -8.11 -9.71
C LEU A 25 2.78 -7.62 -9.18
N TYR A 26 2.30 -8.21 -8.09
CA TYR A 26 1.09 -7.74 -7.41
C TYR A 26 1.33 -6.33 -6.88
N TYR A 27 0.58 -5.36 -7.42
CA TYR A 27 0.48 -4.03 -6.82
C TYR A 27 -0.07 -4.17 -5.40
N GLN A 28 0.73 -3.86 -4.40
CA GLN A 28 0.25 -3.76 -3.01
C GLN A 28 -0.22 -2.32 -2.77
N PRO A 29 -1.54 -2.08 -2.65
CA PRO A 29 -2.05 -0.74 -2.38
C PRO A 29 -1.50 -0.25 -1.04
N GLY A 30 -0.94 0.96 -1.04
CA GLY A 30 -0.41 1.56 0.18
C GLY A 30 -1.52 1.91 1.17
N ILE A 31 -1.28 1.75 2.46
CA ILE A 31 -2.21 2.19 3.50
C ILE A 31 -2.17 3.72 3.55
N THR A 32 -3.32 4.36 3.36
CA THR A 32 -3.47 5.83 3.37
C THR A 32 -4.22 6.34 4.58
N LYS A 33 -4.95 5.47 5.30
CA LYS A 33 -5.62 5.86 6.54
C LYS A 33 -5.67 4.72 7.55
N VAL A 34 -5.52 5.07 8.82
CA VAL A 34 -5.68 4.16 9.96
C VAL A 34 -6.76 4.70 10.89
N VAL A 35 -7.74 3.86 11.21
CA VAL A 35 -8.83 4.17 12.13
C VAL A 35 -8.60 3.40 13.42
N VAL A 36 -8.56 4.08 14.56
CA VAL A 36 -8.22 3.50 15.86
C VAL A 36 -9.34 3.74 16.86
N TRP A 37 -9.82 2.69 17.51
CA TRP A 37 -10.72 2.78 18.67
C TRP A 37 -9.95 2.56 19.95
N SER A 38 -10.11 3.48 20.90
CA SER A 38 -9.49 3.44 22.22
C SER A 38 -10.49 3.92 23.27
N ASP A 39 -10.50 3.28 24.44
CA ASP A 39 -11.23 3.69 25.65
C ASP A 39 -10.49 4.77 26.48
N GLY A 40 -9.40 5.32 25.95
CA GLY A 40 -8.54 6.28 26.64
C GLY A 40 -7.45 5.63 27.51
N ILE A 41 -7.49 4.31 27.69
CA ILE A 41 -6.47 3.54 28.42
C ILE A 41 -5.76 2.58 27.45
N LEU A 42 -6.53 1.84 26.65
CA LEU A 42 -6.05 0.82 25.73
C LEU A 42 -6.50 1.11 24.31
N VAL A 43 -5.77 0.57 23.34
CA VAL A 43 -6.25 0.41 21.97
C VAL A 43 -7.07 -0.86 21.89
N ASN A 44 -8.35 -0.73 21.55
CA ASN A 44 -9.29 -1.85 21.53
C ASN A 44 -9.50 -2.38 20.10
N ALA A 45 -9.40 -1.52 19.08
CA ALA A 45 -9.52 -1.95 17.70
C ALA A 45 -8.78 -1.04 16.71
N VAL A 46 -8.39 -1.62 15.57
CA VAL A 46 -7.76 -0.90 14.44
C VAL A 46 -8.36 -1.36 13.11
N GLN A 47 -8.50 -0.44 12.17
CA GLN A 47 -8.83 -0.73 10.77
C GLN A 47 -7.92 0.06 9.83
N PHE A 48 -7.46 -0.59 8.76
CA PHE A 48 -6.62 0.02 7.76
C PHE A 48 -7.41 0.27 6.48
N HIS A 49 -7.22 1.46 5.92
CA HIS A 49 -7.75 1.89 4.64
C HIS A 49 -6.56 2.09 3.72
N ALA A 50 -6.57 1.38 2.60
CA ALA A 50 -5.55 1.46 1.58
C ALA A 50 -6.08 2.13 0.32
N GLU A 51 -5.17 2.46 -0.57
CA GLU A 51 -5.48 2.96 -1.91
C GLU A 51 -6.45 2.05 -2.66
N ALA A 52 -7.09 2.60 -3.68
CA ALA A 52 -8.11 1.93 -4.49
C ALA A 52 -9.35 1.46 -3.69
N GLY A 53 -9.57 2.02 -2.49
CA GLY A 53 -10.74 1.76 -1.67
C GLY A 53 -10.72 0.42 -0.93
N PHE A 54 -9.56 -0.23 -0.83
CA PHE A 54 -9.42 -1.44 -0.04
C PHE A 54 -9.47 -1.10 1.45
N VAL A 55 -10.39 -1.73 2.18
CA VAL A 55 -10.55 -1.53 3.62
C VAL A 55 -10.45 -2.89 4.29
N THR A 56 -9.62 -3.00 5.33
CA THR A 56 -9.51 -4.24 6.09
C THR A 56 -10.76 -4.48 6.94
N GLN A 57 -10.91 -5.70 7.42
CA GLN A 57 -11.75 -5.91 8.61
C GLN A 57 -11.25 -5.06 9.78
N ILE A 58 -12.12 -4.88 10.78
CA ILE A 58 -11.72 -4.32 12.06
C ILE A 58 -10.99 -5.42 12.84
N TYR A 59 -9.78 -5.13 13.31
CA TYR A 59 -9.02 -6.01 14.19
C TYR A 59 -9.24 -5.57 15.63
N GLY A 60 -9.97 -6.37 16.40
CA GLY A 60 -10.37 -6.05 17.78
C GLY A 60 -11.86 -5.74 17.90
N ILE A 61 -12.26 -5.17 19.05
CA ILE A 61 -13.66 -4.84 19.36
C ILE A 61 -13.76 -3.33 19.60
N PRO A 62 -14.41 -2.57 18.70
CA PRO A 62 -14.68 -1.16 18.91
C PRO A 62 -15.45 -0.92 20.21
N VAL A 63 -15.04 0.10 20.97
CA VAL A 63 -15.74 0.49 22.20
C VAL A 63 -16.93 1.37 21.81
N LYS A 64 -18.14 0.96 22.20
CA LYS A 64 -19.41 1.53 21.72
C LYS A 64 -19.55 3.04 21.94
N ASP A 65 -19.03 3.54 23.06
CA ASP A 65 -19.20 4.95 23.47
C ASP A 65 -17.99 5.83 23.12
N TYR A 66 -16.96 5.28 22.48
CA TYR A 66 -15.77 6.02 22.08
C TYR A 66 -15.70 6.16 20.57
N LYS A 67 -15.64 7.40 20.10
CA LYS A 67 -15.44 7.69 18.69
C LYS A 67 -14.01 7.30 18.28
N PRO A 68 -13.83 6.66 17.11
CA PRO A 68 -12.50 6.37 16.64
C PRO A 68 -11.72 7.64 16.33
N THR A 69 -10.40 7.55 16.44
CA THR A 69 -9.47 8.55 15.92
C THR A 69 -9.00 8.10 14.55
N GLU A 70 -9.01 9.02 13.58
CA GLU A 70 -8.55 8.76 12.21
C GLU A 70 -7.19 9.43 11.98
N PHE A 71 -6.25 8.65 11.44
CA PHE A 71 -4.93 9.11 11.01
C PHE A 71 -4.85 8.95 9.50
N GLU A 72 -4.89 10.06 8.77
CA GLU A 72 -4.93 10.07 7.30
C GLU A 72 -3.63 10.65 6.73
N ALA A 73 -3.10 9.96 5.73
CA ALA A 73 -1.94 10.39 4.97
C ALA A 73 -2.31 11.57 4.06
N GLY A 74 -1.39 12.52 3.92
CA GLY A 74 -1.51 13.53 2.87
C GLY A 74 -1.42 12.91 1.46
N PRO A 75 -1.83 13.64 0.41
CA PRO A 75 -1.73 13.16 -0.96
C PRO A 75 -0.31 12.70 -1.32
N GLY A 76 -0.17 11.48 -1.84
CA GLY A 76 1.13 10.90 -2.21
C GLY A 76 1.92 10.27 -1.06
N PHE A 77 1.41 10.33 0.17
CA PHE A 77 2.01 9.66 1.32
C PHE A 77 1.29 8.34 1.61
N ARG A 78 2.04 7.39 2.16
CA ARG A 78 1.53 6.09 2.62
C ARG A 78 2.11 5.79 3.99
N LEU A 79 1.45 4.91 4.73
CA LEU A 79 1.92 4.44 6.04
C LEU A 79 3.29 3.79 5.87
N ALA A 80 4.29 4.35 6.52
CA ALA A 80 5.68 3.88 6.47
C ALA A 80 6.09 3.19 7.77
N GLY A 81 5.44 3.51 8.89
CA GLY A 81 5.74 2.91 10.18
C GLY A 81 4.61 3.03 11.18
N ILE A 82 4.55 2.05 12.08
CA ILE A 82 3.68 2.03 13.25
C ILE A 82 4.60 1.99 14.47
N HIS A 83 4.33 2.88 15.43
CA HIS A 83 5.07 2.94 16.69
C HIS A 83 4.10 3.10 17.85
N GLY A 84 4.55 2.88 19.08
CA GLY A 84 3.64 2.91 20.21
C GLY A 84 4.25 2.45 21.52
N ARG A 85 3.38 2.33 22.53
CA ARG A 85 3.69 1.75 23.83
C ARG A 85 2.80 0.53 24.02
N PHE A 86 3.41 -0.58 24.45
CA PHE A 86 2.72 -1.84 24.68
C PHE A 86 3.30 -2.58 25.90
N GLY A 87 2.50 -3.49 26.42
CA GLY A 87 2.85 -4.54 27.39
C GLY A 87 2.04 -5.79 27.06
N ASP A 88 1.27 -6.31 28.02
CA ASP A 88 0.28 -7.37 27.76
C ASP A 88 -0.86 -6.90 26.85
N SER A 89 -1.02 -5.59 26.71
CA SER A 89 -1.98 -4.94 25.81
C SER A 89 -1.33 -3.72 25.14
N ILE A 90 -1.97 -3.22 24.08
CA ILE A 90 -1.51 -2.02 23.37
C ILE A 90 -2.08 -0.80 24.08
N ASP A 91 -1.23 0.00 24.70
CA ASP A 91 -1.65 1.21 25.40
C ASP A 91 -1.88 2.35 24.41
N LYS A 92 -0.93 2.53 23.47
CA LYS A 92 -0.89 3.68 22.55
C LYS A 92 -0.30 3.30 21.20
N LEU A 93 -0.85 3.87 20.14
CA LEU A 93 -0.31 3.80 18.78
C LEU A 93 -0.07 5.18 18.21
N GLY A 94 0.94 5.26 17.36
CA GLY A 94 1.25 6.37 16.48
C GLY A 94 1.67 5.84 15.11
N PHE A 95 1.56 6.70 14.12
CA PHE A 95 1.72 6.35 12.72
C PHE A 95 2.61 7.38 12.04
N SER A 96 3.61 6.89 11.31
CA SER A 96 4.47 7.71 10.48
C SER A 96 4.09 7.49 9.01
N PHE A 97 3.80 8.58 8.32
CA PHE A 97 3.53 8.58 6.89
C PHE A 97 4.72 9.16 6.15
N ALA A 98 5.12 8.52 5.05
CA ALA A 98 6.20 9.00 4.20
C ALA A 98 5.75 9.03 2.74
N THR A 99 6.42 9.86 1.95
CA THR A 99 6.30 9.81 0.50
C THR A 99 6.79 8.43 0.05
N CYS A 100 5.93 7.69 -0.60
CA CYS A 100 6.43 6.64 -1.47
C CYS A 100 6.77 7.36 -2.76
N ASP A 101 8.06 7.49 -3.06
CA ASP A 101 8.47 7.79 -4.42
C ASP A 101 7.67 6.83 -5.30
N LYS A 102 6.86 7.38 -6.20
CA LYS A 102 6.41 6.59 -7.33
C LYS A 102 7.73 6.14 -7.95
N THR A 103 8.09 4.86 -7.78
CA THR A 103 9.17 4.24 -8.56
C THR A 103 9.00 4.82 -9.94
N THR A 104 10.07 5.52 -10.32
CA THR A 104 10.26 6.39 -11.45
C THR A 104 9.19 6.14 -12.50
N LYS A 105 8.50 7.20 -12.92
CA LYS A 105 7.93 7.19 -14.26
C LYS A 105 9.03 6.67 -15.20
N GLU A 106 8.95 5.41 -15.63
CA GLU A 106 9.53 5.00 -16.91
C GLU A 106 8.72 5.74 -17.96
N THR A 107 8.96 7.04 -18.04
CA THR A 107 8.67 7.86 -19.19
C THR A 107 10.07 8.14 -19.74
N ASP A 108 10.25 7.78 -21.01
CA ASP A 108 11.42 8.03 -21.87
C ASP A 108 12.30 6.83 -22.24
N THR A 109 11.79 5.60 -22.34
CA THR A 109 12.51 4.55 -23.09
C THR A 109 11.66 3.60 -23.94
N ALA A 110 10.33 3.78 -23.98
CA ALA A 110 9.49 3.06 -24.94
C ALA A 110 9.37 3.82 -26.28
N ASP A 111 9.31 5.16 -26.26
CA ASP A 111 9.28 5.99 -27.48
C ASP A 111 10.65 6.10 -28.16
N SER A 112 11.76 5.98 -27.42
CA SER A 112 13.11 6.02 -28.01
C SER A 112 13.52 4.72 -28.72
N MET A 113 12.80 3.61 -28.49
CA MET A 113 13.09 2.31 -29.12
C MET A 113 12.37 2.13 -30.46
N VAL A 114 11.41 3.01 -30.80
CA VAL A 114 10.70 2.97 -32.08
C VAL A 114 11.48 3.72 -33.17
N GLU A 115 12.29 4.72 -32.81
CA GLU A 115 13.08 5.49 -33.78
C GLU A 115 14.32 4.75 -34.31
N PHE A 116 14.84 3.75 -33.59
CA PHE A 116 16.08 3.06 -33.99
C PHE A 116 15.89 1.91 -34.99
N LEU A 117 14.64 1.51 -35.31
CA LEU A 117 14.35 0.42 -36.25
C LEU A 117 13.92 0.90 -37.65
N THR A 118 14.09 2.20 -37.95
CA THR A 118 13.73 2.75 -39.26
C THR A 118 14.86 3.56 -39.90
N THR A 119 16.11 3.11 -39.89
CA THR A 119 17.07 3.53 -40.93
C THR A 119 18.23 2.55 -41.11
N HIS A 120 18.39 2.10 -42.37
CA HIS A 120 19.43 1.26 -43.00
C HIS A 120 19.22 -0.25 -42.92
#